data_AF-A0AAF3EYV6-F1
#
_entry.id   AF-A0AAF3EYV6-F1
#
_cell.length_a   1.000
_cell.length_b   1.000
_cell.length_c   1.000
_cell.angle_alpha   90.00
_cell.angle_beta   90.00
_cell.angle_gamma   90.00
#
_symmetry.space_group_name_H-M   'P 1'
#
loop_
_entity.id
_entity.type
_entity.pdbx_description
1 polymer ?
#
loop_
_entity_poly.entity_id
_entity_poly.type
_entity_poly.pdbx_seq_one_letter_code
_entity_poly.pdbx_strand_id
1 'polypeptide(L)'
;MKFLVLAVASLAIVYAQTTYRPVEPCSLCEYVTNQALHHLNFGYNEAELQKELLSDCESLQKVYGPQAVQDCKDGVNANIDIIYKDLKSGKDAWGVCVDLGQCIPSTGTHPSSHHPNFVRKH
;
A
#
# COMPACT_ATOMS: atom_id res chain seq x y z
N MET A 1 47.23 5.48 -0.82
CA MET A 1 46.20 5.08 -1.81
C MET A 1 45.43 3.82 -1.42
N LYS A 2 46.06 2.76 -0.88
CA LYS A 2 45.38 1.51 -0.45
C LYS A 2 44.36 1.68 0.70
N PHE A 3 44.61 2.64 1.60
CA PHE A 3 43.76 2.91 2.78
C PHE A 3 42.51 3.77 2.47
N LEU A 4 42.47 4.46 1.33
CA LEU A 4 41.31 5.25 0.92
C LEU A 4 40.18 4.36 0.38
N VAL A 5 40.53 3.25 -0.28
CA VAL A 5 39.56 2.31 -0.86
C VAL A 5 38.75 1.59 0.23
N LEU A 6 39.38 1.30 1.37
CA LEU A 6 38.72 0.64 2.50
C LEU A 6 37.73 1.57 3.24
N ALA A 7 37.98 2.88 3.26
CA ALA A 7 37.09 3.86 3.89
C ALA A 7 35.85 4.17 3.03
N VAL A 8 35.94 4.05 1.71
CA VAL A 8 34.79 4.25 0.80
C VAL A 8 33.90 3.00 0.77
N ALA A 9 34.48 1.81 0.91
CA ALA A 9 33.74 0.55 0.97
C ALA A 9 32.84 0.44 2.22
N SER A 10 33.22 1.04 3.35
CA SER A 10 32.42 1.04 4.58
C SER A 10 31.28 2.06 4.57
N LEU A 11 31.38 3.16 3.83
CA LEU A 11 30.28 4.12 3.68
C LEU A 11 29.12 3.58 2.85
N ALA A 12 29.38 2.70 1.87
CA ALA A 12 28.34 2.06 1.05
C ALA A 12 27.40 1.15 1.86
N ILE A 13 27.89 0.56 2.97
CA ILE A 13 27.09 -0.34 3.82
C ILE A 13 26.10 0.45 4.70
N VAL A 14 26.44 1.69 5.06
CA VAL A 14 25.59 2.54 5.91
C VAL A 14 24.33 3.03 5.18
N TYR A 15 24.39 3.24 3.85
CA TYR A 15 23.22 3.67 3.08
C TYR A 15 22.12 2.60 2.95
N ALA A 16 22.47 1.32 3.13
CA ALA A 16 21.53 0.21 2.96
C ALA A 16 20.70 -0.10 4.22
N GLN A 17 20.91 0.62 5.33
CA GLN A 17 20.25 0.34 6.61
C GLN A 17 19.14 1.36 6.93
N THR A 18 18.31 1.70 5.95
CA THR A 18 17.02 2.32 6.25
C THR A 18 16.12 1.26 6.89
N THR A 19 15.89 1.39 8.20
CA THR A 19 15.02 0.50 8.98
C THR A 19 13.55 0.81 8.69
N TYR A 20 13.08 0.42 7.50
CA TYR A 20 11.66 0.51 7.15
C TYR A 20 10.83 -0.51 7.92
N ARG A 21 9.58 -0.15 8.22
CA ARG A 21 8.64 -1.09 8.83
C ARG A 21 8.10 -2.04 7.75
N PRO A 22 8.03 -3.36 8.02
CA PRO A 22 7.33 -4.27 7.12
C PRO A 22 5.86 -3.87 7.03
N VAL A 23 5.28 -4.02 5.84
CA VAL A 23 3.85 -3.80 5.59
C VAL A 23 3.20 -5.16 5.38
N GLU A 24 2.15 -5.44 6.14
CA GLU A 24 1.37 -6.66 5.98
C GLU A 24 0.47 -6.55 4.73
N PRO A 25 0.34 -7.61 3.91
CA PRO A 25 -0.44 -7.58 2.66
C PRO A 25 -1.89 -7.11 2.84
N CYS A 26 -2.57 -7.59 3.88
CA CYS A 26 -3.94 -7.18 4.21
C CYS A 26 -4.03 -5.67 4.49
N SER A 27 -3.08 -5.12 5.26
CA SER A 27 -3.05 -3.68 5.58
C SER A 27 -2.78 -2.83 4.34
N LEU A 28 -1.92 -3.29 3.43
CA LEU A 28 -1.66 -2.58 2.18
C LEU A 28 -2.89 -2.59 1.27
N CYS A 29 -3.56 -3.73 1.16
CA CYS A 29 -4.78 -3.85 0.40
C CYS A 29 -5.85 -2.90 0.95
N GLU A 30 -6.14 -2.95 2.26
CA GLU A 30 -7.16 -2.08 2.85
C GLU A 30 -6.82 -0.61 2.67
N TYR A 31 -5.54 -0.23 2.73
CA TYR A 31 -5.13 1.13 2.41
C TYR A 31 -5.55 1.52 0.99
N VAL A 32 -5.12 0.74 -0.01
CA VAL A 32 -5.42 0.99 -1.43
C VAL A 32 -6.94 1.06 -1.65
N THR A 33 -7.68 0.12 -1.10
CA THR A 33 -9.13 0.05 -1.30
C THR A 33 -9.89 1.16 -0.57
N ASN A 34 -9.42 1.62 0.59
CA ASN A 34 -9.99 2.79 1.26
C ASN A 34 -9.71 4.09 0.49
N GLN A 35 -8.52 4.24 -0.07
CA GLN A 35 -8.21 5.36 -0.97
C GLN A 35 -9.09 5.30 -2.22
N ALA A 36 -9.31 4.10 -2.76
CA ALA A 36 -10.16 3.91 -3.91
C ALA A 36 -11.60 4.33 -3.62
N LEU A 37 -12.15 3.92 -2.48
CA LEU A 37 -13.48 4.32 -2.03
C LEU A 37 -13.58 5.84 -1.89
N HIS A 38 -12.55 6.49 -1.34
CA HIS A 38 -12.49 7.94 -1.24
C HIS A 38 -12.57 8.61 -2.62
N HIS A 39 -11.76 8.19 -3.59
CA HIS A 39 -11.78 8.75 -4.95
C HIS A 39 -13.10 8.48 -5.67
N LEU A 40 -13.68 7.29 -5.50
CA LEU A 40 -14.99 6.97 -6.11
C LEU A 40 -16.13 7.88 -5.63
N ASN A 41 -16.03 8.46 -4.43
CA ASN A 41 -17.01 9.46 -3.96
C ASN A 41 -16.97 10.78 -4.77
N PHE A 42 -15.88 11.02 -5.50
CA PHE A 42 -15.74 12.16 -6.41
C PHE A 42 -16.08 11.80 -7.87
N GLY A 43 -16.56 10.58 -8.14
CA GLY A 43 -17.05 10.18 -9.46
C GLY A 43 -15.99 9.71 -10.45
N TYR A 44 -14.79 9.36 -9.96
CA TYR A 44 -13.70 8.85 -10.79
C TYR A 44 -14.11 7.59 -11.55
N ASN A 45 -13.77 7.51 -12.83
CA ASN A 45 -13.84 6.27 -13.60
C ASN A 45 -12.62 5.36 -13.28
N GLU A 46 -12.60 4.13 -13.81
CA GLU A 46 -11.56 3.15 -13.50
C GLU A 46 -10.13 3.62 -13.85
N ALA A 47 -9.95 4.23 -15.01
CA ALA A 47 -8.64 4.70 -15.46
C ALA A 47 -8.16 5.90 -14.62
N GLU A 48 -9.07 6.81 -14.26
CA GLU A 48 -8.77 7.92 -13.36
C GLU A 48 -8.45 7.41 -11.96
N LEU A 49 -9.21 6.44 -11.46
CA LEU A 49 -8.98 5.79 -10.18
C LEU A 49 -7.59 5.15 -10.13
N GLN A 50 -7.20 4.39 -11.16
CA GLN A 50 -5.88 3.77 -11.23
C GLN A 50 -4.78 4.81 -11.07
N LYS A 51 -4.88 5.91 -11.82
CA LYS A 51 -3.90 6.99 -11.81
C LYS A 51 -3.76 7.60 -10.41
N GLU A 52 -4.88 7.90 -9.74
CA GLU A 52 -4.84 8.47 -8.39
C GLU A 52 -4.30 7.49 -7.36
N LEU A 53 -4.64 6.20 -7.45
CA LEU A 53 -4.09 5.19 -6.55
C LEU A 53 -2.58 5.01 -6.70
N LEU A 54 -2.06 5.05 -7.93
CA LEU A 54 -0.61 5.02 -8.17
C LEU A 54 0.09 6.25 -7.57
N SER A 55 -0.56 7.41 -7.57
CA SER A 55 -0.08 8.62 -6.90
C SER A 55 -0.12 8.47 -5.36
N ASP A 56 -1.20 7.92 -4.82
CA ASP A 56 -1.35 7.68 -3.38
C ASP A 56 -0.28 6.73 -2.83
N CYS A 57 0.12 5.71 -3.60
CA CYS A 57 1.18 4.78 -3.23
C CYS A 57 2.51 5.48 -2.89
N GLU A 58 2.80 6.65 -3.47
CA GLU A 58 4.03 7.41 -3.19
C GLU A 58 4.10 7.88 -1.72
N SER A 59 2.95 8.04 -1.08
CA SER A 59 2.88 8.47 0.33
C SER A 59 3.50 7.46 1.30
N LEU A 60 3.62 6.18 0.88
CA LEU A 60 4.19 5.10 1.67
C LEU A 60 5.72 5.23 1.85
N GLN A 61 6.41 5.92 0.94
CA GLN A 61 7.87 5.91 0.88
C GLN A 61 8.53 6.36 2.18
N LYS A 62 7.95 7.37 2.84
CA LYS A 62 8.52 7.95 4.07
C LYS A 62 8.50 6.99 5.26
N VAL A 63 7.51 6.09 5.31
CA VAL A 63 7.25 5.24 6.49
C VAL A 63 7.69 3.80 6.25
N TYR A 64 7.42 3.29 5.05
CA TYR A 64 7.54 1.89 4.69
C TYR A 64 8.58 1.64 3.59
N GLY A 65 9.16 2.71 3.04
CA GLY A 65 10.26 2.62 2.09
C GLY A 65 9.85 2.33 0.65
N PRO A 66 10.83 2.28 -0.26
CA PRO A 66 10.58 2.15 -1.69
C PRO A 66 9.95 0.81 -2.06
N GLN A 67 10.24 -0.27 -1.32
CA GLN A 67 9.64 -1.58 -1.59
C GLN A 67 8.12 -1.53 -1.39
N ALA A 68 7.65 -0.92 -0.30
CA ALA A 68 6.21 -0.78 -0.06
C ALA A 68 5.48 0.06 -1.12
N VAL A 69 6.16 1.08 -1.67
CA VAL A 69 5.63 1.85 -2.81
C VAL A 69 5.47 0.95 -4.03
N GLN A 70 6.48 0.11 -4.31
CA GLN A 70 6.43 -0.81 -5.44
C GLN A 70 5.34 -1.86 -5.27
N ASP A 71 5.27 -2.49 -4.10
CA ASP A 71 4.24 -3.49 -3.77
C ASP A 71 2.82 -2.89 -3.89
N CYS A 72 2.65 -1.63 -3.48
CA CYS A 72 1.40 -0.90 -3.63
C CYS A 72 1.03 -0.72 -5.10
N LYS A 73 1.97 -0.24 -5.93
CA LYS A 73 1.74 0.00 -7.36
C LYS A 73 1.43 -1.28 -8.11
N ASP A 74 2.16 -2.36 -7.79
CA ASP A 74 1.94 -3.67 -8.39
C ASP A 74 0.56 -4.22 -7.98
N GLY A 75 0.17 -4.05 -6.72
CA GLY A 75 -1.17 -4.37 -6.23
C GLY A 75 -2.28 -3.59 -6.95
N VAL A 76 -2.11 -2.29 -7.17
CA VAL A 76 -3.05 -1.46 -7.95
C VAL A 76 -3.15 -1.95 -9.38
N ASN A 77 -2.02 -2.11 -10.07
CA ASN A 77 -2.01 -2.50 -11.49
C ASN A 77 -2.59 -3.91 -11.72
N ALA A 78 -2.38 -4.83 -10.77
CA ALA A 78 -2.87 -6.19 -10.89
C ALA A 78 -4.36 -6.35 -10.59
N ASN A 79 -4.96 -5.44 -9.81
CA ASN A 79 -6.30 -5.65 -9.24
C ASN A 79 -7.28 -4.48 -9.43
N ILE A 80 -6.91 -3.45 -10.23
CA ILE A 80 -7.75 -2.24 -10.39
C ILE A 80 -9.17 -2.56 -10.89
N ASP A 81 -9.31 -3.53 -11.78
CA ASP A 81 -10.57 -3.98 -12.36
C ASP A 81 -11.50 -4.53 -11.28
N ILE A 82 -10.97 -5.40 -10.41
CA ILE A 82 -11.69 -6.01 -9.28
C ILE A 82 -12.03 -4.93 -8.25
N ILE A 83 -11.06 -4.11 -7.87
CA ILE A 83 -11.23 -3.02 -6.89
C ILE A 83 -12.34 -2.08 -7.36
N TYR A 84 -12.30 -1.61 -8.61
CA TYR A 84 -13.29 -0.68 -9.16
C TYR A 84 -14.67 -1.31 -9.18
N LYS A 85 -14.81 -2.50 -9.78
CA LYS A 85 -16.08 -3.21 -9.92
C LYS A 85 -16.73 -3.50 -8.56
N ASP A 86 -15.96 -4.01 -7.61
CA ASP A 86 -16.50 -4.46 -6.33
C ASP A 86 -16.90 -3.26 -5.45
N LEU A 87 -16.10 -2.20 -5.42
CA LEU A 87 -16.49 -0.97 -4.71
C LEU A 87 -17.72 -0.31 -5.32
N LYS A 88 -17.84 -0.28 -6.66
CA LYS A 88 -19.05 0.21 -7.34
C LYS A 88 -20.29 -0.64 -7.04
N SER A 89 -20.11 -1.93 -6.72
CA SER A 89 -21.19 -2.82 -6.28
C SER A 89 -21.61 -2.63 -4.82
N GLY A 90 -20.94 -1.73 -4.08
CA GLY A 90 -21.23 -1.44 -2.67
C GLY A 90 -20.47 -2.32 -1.68
N LYS A 91 -19.48 -3.10 -2.13
CA LYS A 91 -18.60 -3.85 -1.23
C LYS A 91 -17.68 -2.89 -0.46
N ASP A 92 -17.39 -3.23 0.79
CA ASP A 92 -16.44 -2.47 1.61
C ASP A 92 -14.99 -2.88 1.34
N ALA A 93 -14.04 -2.11 1.86
CA ALA A 93 -12.62 -2.33 1.62
C ALA A 93 -12.14 -3.71 2.09
N TRP A 94 -12.62 -4.16 3.25
CA TRP A 94 -12.28 -5.48 3.79
C TRP A 94 -12.77 -6.61 2.88
N GLY A 95 -14.03 -6.56 2.45
CA GLY A 95 -14.60 -7.58 1.58
C GLY A 95 -13.84 -7.69 0.25
N VAL A 96 -13.43 -6.57 -0.34
CA VAL A 96 -12.56 -6.58 -1.53
C VAL A 96 -11.23 -7.26 -1.22
N CYS A 97 -10.59 -6.95 -0.10
CA CYS A 97 -9.30 -7.52 0.25
C CYS A 97 -9.33 -9.00 0.62
N VAL A 98 -10.47 -9.49 1.13
CA VAL A 98 -10.71 -10.93 1.29
C VAL A 98 -10.82 -11.61 -0.07
N ASP A 99 -11.54 -11.02 -1.02
CA ASP A 99 -11.72 -11.59 -2.36
C ASP A 99 -10.42 -11.59 -3.18
N LEU A 100 -9.55 -10.60 -2.95
CA LEU A 100 -8.19 -10.56 -3.50
C LEU A 100 -7.21 -11.50 -2.78
N GLY A 101 -7.66 -12.25 -1.77
CA GLY A 101 -6.84 -13.18 -0.98
C GLY A 101 -5.78 -12.51 -0.11
N GLN A 102 -5.86 -11.18 0.07
CA GLN A 102 -4.90 -10.41 0.87
C GLN A 102 -5.23 -10.45 2.36
N CYS A 103 -6.51 -10.63 2.70
CA CYS A 103 -7.00 -10.75 4.07
C CYS A 103 -7.65 -12.11 4.30
N ILE A 104 -7.45 -12.67 5.49
CA ILE A 104 -8.09 -13.92 5.90
C ILE A 104 -9.44 -13.58 6.55
N PRO A 105 -10.56 -14.16 6.10
CA PRO A 105 -11.85 -13.97 6.74
C PRO A 105 -11.81 -14.57 8.16
N SER A 106 -12.00 -13.74 9.18
CA SER A 106 -12.15 -14.21 10.56
C SER A 106 -13.57 -14.73 10.78
N THR A 107 -13.74 -15.78 11.60
CA THR A 107 -15.04 -16.36 11.97
C THR A 107 -15.89 -15.48 12.91
N GLY A 108 -15.53 -14.20 13.06
CA GLY A 108 -16.21 -13.17 13.83
C GLY A 108 -15.70 -11.80 13.39
N THR A 109 -16.57 -10.79 13.45
CA THR A 109 -16.38 -9.34 13.18
C THR A 109 -14.98 -8.92 12.73
N HIS A 110 -14.89 -8.26 11.56
CA HIS A 110 -13.73 -7.54 11.01
C HIS A 110 -12.75 -7.19 12.14
N PRO A 111 -11.56 -7.82 12.21
CA PRO A 111 -10.57 -7.37 13.16
C PRO A 111 -10.18 -6.00 12.64
N SER A 112 -10.80 -4.95 13.21
CA SER A 112 -10.55 -3.58 12.85
C SER A 112 -9.05 -3.43 12.75
N SER A 113 -8.59 -3.21 11.53
CA SER A 113 -7.22 -2.92 11.16
C SER A 113 -6.82 -1.56 11.71
N HIS A 114 -6.86 -1.44 13.03
CA HIS A 114 -6.05 -0.51 13.77
C HIS A 114 -4.61 -0.99 13.69
N HIS A 115 -4.01 -0.81 12.51
CA HIS A 115 -2.60 -0.48 12.49
C HIS A 115 -2.52 1.01 12.88
N PRO A 116 -2.04 1.36 14.08
CA PRO A 116 -2.08 2.74 14.60
C PRO A 116 -1.27 3.76 13.78
N ASN A 117 -0.58 3.30 12.72
CA ASN A 117 0.27 4.13 11.87
C ASN A 117 -0.33 4.41 10.49
N PHE A 118 -1.48 3.83 10.16
CA PHE A 118 -2.24 4.18 8.94
C PHE A 118 -3.33 5.24 9.22
N VAL A 119 -3.23 5.90 10.38
CA VAL A 119 -4.10 7.04 10.71
C VAL A 119 -3.68 8.20 9.82
N ARG A 120 -4.57 8.59 8.90
CA ARG A 120 -4.55 9.89 8.22
C ARG A 120 -4.29 10.97 9.26
N LYS A 121 -3.08 11.55 9.25
CA LYS A 121 -2.90 12.87 9.88
C LYS A 121 -3.62 13.87 8.98
N HIS A 122 -4.80 14.28 9.45
CA HIS A 122 -5.55 15.43 8.93
C HIS A 122 -4.70 16.70 8.99
#